data_AF-A0A1G1DBH9-F1
#
_entry.id   AF-A0A1G1DBH9-F1
#
_cell.length_a   1.000
_cell.length_b   1.000
_cell.length_c   1.000
_cell.angle_alpha   90.00
_cell.angle_beta   90.00
_cell.angle_gamma   90.00
#
_symmetry.space_group_name_H-M   'P 1'
#
loop_
_entity.id
_entity.type
_entity.pdbx_description
1 polymer ?
#
loop_
_entity_poly.entity_id
_entity_poly.type
_entity_poly.pdbx_seq_one_letter_code
_entity_poly.pdbx_strand_id
1 'polypeptide(L)'
;MKIKLDNPIKNIVPVSGDKSNSARINKKEEKSFEKFLEEAKAAGEGFEIGGTKHTEVVQHILKNTQPTGLQVLRKNAVHSLEKLFATMDMYKNALHNDRIDFSRMHTIVADMNKEKDEMLSAMLELPEGDNLRDIMTGAAVLVLNETNKYYRNYMY
;
A
#
# COMPACT_ATOMS: atom_id res chain seq x y z
N MET A 1 1.87 -54.65 19.04
CA MET A 1 1.63 -53.19 19.21
C MET A 1 1.09 -52.94 20.62
N LYS A 2 1.89 -52.35 21.52
CA LYS A 2 1.43 -51.66 22.74
C LYS A 2 2.50 -50.62 23.11
N ILE A 3 2.25 -49.37 22.75
CA ILE A 3 3.11 -48.22 23.08
C ILE A 3 2.67 -47.73 24.47
N LYS A 4 3.62 -47.61 25.41
CA LYS A 4 3.41 -46.93 26.69
C LYS A 4 3.57 -45.43 26.43
N LEU A 5 2.54 -44.64 26.75
CA LEU A 5 2.64 -43.18 26.84
C LEU A 5 2.76 -42.84 28.32
N ASP A 6 3.96 -42.45 28.74
CA ASP A 6 4.16 -41.82 30.03
C ASP A 6 3.68 -40.38 29.95
N ASN A 7 2.68 -40.07 30.76
CA ASN A 7 2.31 -38.70 31.08
C ASN A 7 2.94 -38.37 32.44
N PRO A 8 3.42 -37.14 32.64
CA PRO A 8 2.81 -36.39 33.73
C PRO A 8 2.62 -34.92 33.37
N ILE A 9 1.37 -34.49 33.35
CA ILE A 9 1.02 -33.09 33.63
C ILE A 9 1.22 -32.91 35.14
N LYS A 10 2.04 -31.92 35.55
CA LYS A 10 1.80 -31.15 36.78
C LYS A 10 2.66 -29.87 36.87
N ASN A 11 1.94 -28.79 37.18
CA ASN A 11 2.36 -27.53 37.80
C ASN A 11 2.89 -26.41 36.90
N ILE A 12 1.95 -25.59 36.41
CA ILE A 12 2.14 -24.13 36.40
C ILE A 12 0.90 -23.51 37.08
N VAL A 13 1.15 -22.89 38.23
CA VAL A 13 0.21 -22.12 39.07
C VAL A 13 -0.09 -20.77 38.38
N PRO A 14 -1.29 -20.19 38.54
CA PRO A 14 -1.78 -19.08 37.73
C PRO A 14 -1.32 -17.72 38.29
N VAL A 15 -1.02 -16.77 37.40
CA VAL A 15 -0.94 -15.34 37.75
C VAL A 15 -2.11 -14.62 37.09
N SER A 16 -3.13 -14.38 37.90
CA SER A 16 -4.18 -13.39 37.69
C SER A 16 -3.59 -11.99 37.86
N GLY A 17 -3.98 -11.02 37.01
CA GLY A 17 -3.65 -9.63 37.26
C GLY A 17 -3.76 -8.66 36.08
N ASP A 18 -5.00 -8.31 35.74
CA ASP A 18 -5.43 -6.92 35.56
C ASP A 18 -5.07 -6.11 34.30
N LYS A 19 -6.13 -5.44 33.79
CA LYS A 19 -6.19 -4.19 33.00
C LYS A 19 -6.13 -4.27 31.47
N SER A 20 -7.35 -4.23 30.92
CA SER A 20 -7.76 -3.29 29.86
C SER A 20 -6.69 -2.28 29.47
N ASN A 21 -6.23 -2.35 28.23
CA ASN A 21 -5.86 -1.18 27.46
C ASN A 21 -6.20 -1.45 26.00
N SER A 22 -7.35 -0.91 25.59
CA SER A 22 -7.62 -0.49 24.22
C SER A 22 -6.37 0.21 23.68
N ALA A 23 -5.59 -0.47 22.84
CA ALA A 23 -4.52 0.15 22.09
C ALA A 23 -5.16 1.15 21.13
N ARG A 24 -5.36 2.38 21.63
CA ARG A 24 -5.53 3.58 20.81
C ARG A 24 -4.41 3.53 19.79
N ILE A 25 -4.77 3.23 18.55
CA ILE A 25 -3.92 3.47 17.39
C ILE A 25 -3.52 4.94 17.51
N ASN A 26 -2.25 5.16 17.82
CA ASN A 26 -1.69 6.47 18.05
C ASN A 26 -1.88 7.26 16.75
N LYS A 27 -2.68 8.33 16.79
CA LYS A 27 -2.74 9.43 15.79
C LYS A 27 -1.39 10.14 15.54
N LYS A 28 -0.29 9.49 15.90
CA LYS A 28 1.08 9.98 15.83
C LYS A 28 1.80 9.46 14.58
N GLU A 29 1.37 8.31 14.05
CA GLU A 29 1.93 7.73 12.81
C GLU A 29 1.37 8.41 11.55
N GLU A 30 0.08 8.76 11.55
CA GLU A 30 -0.54 9.59 10.49
C GLU A 30 0.20 10.94 10.33
N LYS A 31 0.52 11.58 11.47
CA LYS A 31 1.30 12.83 11.51
C LYS A 31 2.74 12.67 11.06
N SER A 32 3.31 11.46 11.19
CA SER A 32 4.67 11.15 10.75
C SER A 32 4.75 11.05 9.24
N PHE A 33 3.69 10.52 8.60
CA PHE A 33 3.62 10.39 7.15
C PHE A 33 3.27 11.73 6.48
N GLU A 34 2.34 12.50 7.05
CA GLU A 34 2.10 13.88 6.62
C GLU A 34 3.36 14.74 6.75
N LYS A 35 4.14 14.57 7.83
CA LYS A 35 5.42 15.27 8.00
C LYS A 35 6.47 14.83 6.98
N PHE A 36 6.51 13.55 6.60
CA PHE A 36 7.40 13.05 5.56
C PHE A 36 7.02 13.60 4.17
N LEU A 37 5.72 13.69 3.86
CA LEU A 37 5.22 14.32 2.63
C LEU A 37 5.46 15.84 2.61
N GLU A 38 5.29 16.52 3.75
CA GLU A 38 5.59 17.96 3.90
C GLU A 38 7.10 18.24 3.87
N GLU A 39 7.96 17.36 4.39
CA GLU A 39 9.43 17.47 4.29
C GLU A 39 9.92 17.22 2.85
N ALA A 40 9.32 16.26 2.14
CA ALA A 40 9.57 16.04 0.72
C ALA A 40 9.10 17.22 -0.15
N LYS A 41 8.03 17.91 0.26
CA LYS A 41 7.51 19.15 -0.32
C LYS A 41 8.33 20.39 0.05
N ALA A 42 9.02 20.41 1.18
CA ALA A 42 9.94 21.49 1.56
C ALA A 42 11.30 21.37 0.85
N ALA A 43 11.70 20.14 0.50
CA ALA A 43 12.94 19.86 -0.24
C ALA A 43 12.84 20.13 -1.75
N GLY A 44 11.64 20.36 -2.29
CA GLY A 44 11.41 20.70 -3.68
C GLY A 44 10.36 21.80 -3.81
N GLU A 45 10.72 22.91 -4.44
CA GLU A 45 9.90 24.11 -4.64
C GLU A 45 8.38 23.83 -4.82
N GLY A 46 7.60 24.22 -3.80
CA GLY A 46 6.19 24.59 -3.89
C GLY A 46 5.21 23.52 -4.39
N PHE A 47 4.64 22.72 -3.48
CA PHE A 47 3.47 21.90 -3.77
C PHE A 47 2.33 22.12 -2.77
N GLU A 48 1.44 23.09 -3.00
CA GLU A 48 0.20 23.20 -2.24
C GLU A 48 -0.70 21.98 -2.52
N ILE A 49 -0.91 21.16 -1.48
CA ILE A 49 -1.82 20.00 -1.53
C ILE A 49 -3.16 20.48 -1.00
N GLY A 50 -4.04 20.86 -1.93
CA GLY A 50 -5.42 21.21 -1.65
C GLY A 50 -6.28 20.85 -2.84
N GLY A 51 -6.80 19.61 -2.85
CA GLY A 51 -7.83 19.14 -3.78
C GLY A 51 -7.42 19.06 -5.26
N THR A 52 -7.75 17.96 -5.94
CA THR A 52 -7.79 17.87 -7.41
C THR A 52 -6.47 17.96 -8.21
N LYS A 53 -5.35 17.34 -7.78
CA LYS A 53 -4.06 17.44 -8.53
C LYS A 53 -3.25 16.15 -8.76
N HIS A 54 -3.83 14.95 -8.68
CA HIS A 54 -3.05 13.73 -9.01
C HIS A 54 -2.55 13.72 -10.47
N THR A 55 -3.33 14.29 -11.41
CA THR A 55 -2.99 14.37 -12.83
C THR A 55 -1.91 15.43 -13.14
N GLU A 56 -1.81 16.49 -12.34
CA GLU A 56 -0.84 17.57 -12.56
C GLU A 56 0.57 17.17 -12.12
N VAL A 57 0.69 16.38 -11.05
CA VAL A 57 1.98 15.81 -10.58
C VAL A 57 2.62 14.96 -11.67
N VAL A 58 1.81 14.14 -12.36
CA VAL A 58 2.25 13.28 -13.46
C VAL A 58 2.77 14.10 -14.65
N GLN A 59 2.06 15.18 -15.02
CA GLN A 59 2.46 16.01 -16.15
C GLN A 59 3.74 16.83 -15.89
N HIS A 60 4.01 17.21 -14.64
CA HIS A 60 5.21 17.98 -14.31
C HIS A 60 6.50 17.16 -14.45
N ILE A 61 6.46 15.85 -14.18
CA ILE A 61 7.60 14.93 -14.32
C ILE A 61 8.01 14.75 -15.80
N LEU A 62 7.06 14.91 -16.73
CA LEU A 62 7.25 14.71 -18.16
C LEU A 62 7.83 15.92 -18.91
N LYS A 63 7.93 17.10 -18.29
CA LYS A 63 8.34 18.35 -18.98
C LYS A 63 9.85 18.53 -19.20
N ASN A 64 10.71 17.67 -18.63
CA ASN A 64 12.15 17.76 -18.87
C ASN A 64 12.52 17.01 -20.15
N THR A 65 13.29 17.68 -21.02
CA THR A 65 13.91 17.12 -22.24
C THR A 65 14.76 15.90 -21.91
N GLN A 66 14.12 14.74 -21.90
CA GLN A 66 14.73 13.45 -21.67
C GLN A 66 14.92 12.71 -23.00
N PRO A 67 15.89 11.80 -23.10
CA PRO A 67 16.03 10.94 -24.27
C PRO A 67 14.69 10.28 -24.59
N THR A 68 14.32 10.22 -25.87
CA THR A 68 12.99 9.74 -26.32
C THR A 68 12.65 8.35 -25.76
N GLY A 69 13.64 7.48 -25.57
CA GLY A 69 13.45 6.18 -24.93
C GLY A 69 13.06 6.27 -23.45
N LEU A 70 13.70 7.15 -22.67
CA LEU A 70 13.39 7.33 -21.26
C LEU A 70 12.00 7.96 -21.05
N GLN A 71 11.58 8.87 -21.94
CA GLN A 71 10.21 9.41 -21.91
C GLN A 71 9.15 8.33 -22.15
N VAL A 72 9.40 7.38 -23.06
CA VAL A 72 8.49 6.24 -23.31
C VAL A 72 8.40 5.34 -22.08
N LEU A 73 9.55 4.99 -21.47
CA LEU A 73 9.60 4.16 -20.26
C LEU A 73 8.85 4.83 -19.10
N ARG A 74 9.09 6.12 -18.85
CA ARG A 74 8.36 6.88 -17.83
C ARG A 74 6.87 6.96 -18.11
N LYS A 75 6.47 7.16 -19.37
CA LYS A 75 5.06 7.18 -19.76
C LYS A 75 4.38 5.84 -19.48
N ASN A 76 5.05 4.72 -19.78
CA ASN A 76 4.53 3.39 -19.49
C ASN A 76 4.42 3.15 -17.97
N ALA A 77 5.45 3.50 -17.21
CA ALA A 77 5.46 3.38 -15.76
C ALA A 77 4.37 4.23 -15.09
N VAL A 78 4.17 5.46 -15.56
CA VAL A 78 3.06 6.33 -15.14
C VAL A 78 1.73 5.68 -15.44
N HIS A 79 1.53 5.16 -16.65
CA HIS A 79 0.26 4.53 -17.01
C HIS A 79 -0.07 3.32 -16.14
N SER A 80 0.93 2.47 -15.84
CA SER A 80 0.75 1.34 -14.92
C SER A 80 0.42 1.80 -13.50
N LEU A 81 1.03 2.89 -13.04
CA LEU A 81 0.75 3.50 -11.74
C LEU A 81 -0.68 4.09 -11.67
N GLU A 82 -1.13 4.78 -12.72
CA GLU A 82 -2.49 5.30 -12.82
C GLU A 82 -3.54 4.20 -12.75
N LYS A 83 -3.29 3.09 -13.46
CA LYS A 83 -4.15 1.91 -13.44
C LYS A 83 -4.27 1.33 -12.02
N LEU A 84 -3.14 1.16 -11.32
CA LEU A 84 -3.13 0.70 -9.94
C LEU A 84 -3.92 1.63 -9.01
N PHE A 85 -3.76 2.94 -9.14
CA PHE A 85 -4.50 3.90 -8.32
C PHE A 85 -6.00 3.87 -8.59
N ALA A 86 -6.43 3.70 -9.83
CA ALA A 86 -7.84 3.53 -10.16
C ALA A 86 -8.44 2.32 -9.42
N THR A 87 -7.73 1.19 -9.41
CA THR A 87 -8.19 -0.03 -8.72
C THR A 87 -8.14 0.12 -7.19
N MET A 88 -7.14 0.83 -6.65
CA MET A 88 -7.12 1.19 -5.23
C MET A 88 -8.31 2.07 -4.84
N ASP A 89 -8.72 3.00 -5.68
CA ASP A 89 -9.91 3.82 -5.43
C ASP A 89 -11.19 2.99 -5.52
N MET A 90 -11.26 2.01 -6.43
CA MET A 90 -12.35 1.02 -6.44
C MET A 90 -12.38 0.20 -5.16
N TYR A 91 -11.23 -0.23 -4.63
CA TYR A 91 -11.11 -0.93 -3.35
C TYR A 91 -11.58 -0.06 -2.18
N LYS A 92 -11.15 1.21 -2.11
CA LYS A 92 -11.62 2.14 -1.08
C LYS A 92 -13.12 2.36 -1.15
N ASN A 93 -13.67 2.56 -2.35
CA ASN A 93 -15.11 2.73 -2.54
C ASN A 93 -15.89 1.46 -2.13
N ALA A 94 -15.34 0.29 -2.43
CA ALA A 94 -15.87 -1.00 -2.00
C ALA A 94 -15.89 -1.14 -0.48
N LEU A 95 -14.83 -0.73 0.23
CA LEU A 95 -14.76 -0.81 1.69
C LEU A 95 -15.83 0.02 2.41
N HIS A 96 -16.30 1.10 1.79
CA HIS A 96 -17.36 1.97 2.35
C HIS A 96 -18.76 1.57 1.86
N ASN A 97 -18.88 0.49 1.07
CA ASN A 97 -20.16 0.02 0.55
C ASN A 97 -20.62 -1.22 1.29
N ASP A 98 -21.58 -1.04 2.21
CA ASP A 98 -22.16 -2.13 3.01
C ASP A 98 -22.87 -3.23 2.18
N ARG A 99 -23.09 -2.97 0.88
CA ARG A 99 -23.77 -3.92 -0.03
C ARG A 99 -22.80 -4.69 -0.93
N ILE A 100 -21.49 -4.47 -0.81
CA ILE A 100 -20.56 -5.22 -1.65
C ILE A 100 -20.45 -6.66 -1.13
N ASP A 101 -20.61 -7.63 -2.03
CA ASP A 101 -20.41 -9.02 -1.70
C ASP A 101 -18.91 -9.36 -1.58
N PHE A 102 -18.62 -10.41 -0.82
CA PHE A 102 -17.26 -10.88 -0.58
C PHE A 102 -16.52 -11.26 -1.87
N SER A 103 -17.21 -11.89 -2.82
CA SER A 103 -16.59 -12.32 -4.08
C SER A 103 -16.07 -11.11 -4.86
N ARG A 104 -16.86 -10.04 -4.91
CA ARG A 104 -16.50 -8.80 -5.61
C ARG A 104 -15.38 -8.07 -4.91
N MET A 105 -15.40 -8.01 -3.57
CA MET A 105 -14.27 -7.47 -2.81
C MET A 105 -12.99 -8.27 -3.06
N HIS A 106 -13.07 -9.61 -3.04
CA HIS A 106 -11.94 -10.48 -3.35
C HIS A 106 -11.40 -10.22 -4.77
N THR A 107 -12.27 -10.09 -5.78
CA THR A 107 -11.83 -9.79 -7.14
C THR A 107 -11.06 -8.48 -7.21
N ILE A 108 -11.56 -7.42 -6.56
CA ILE A 108 -10.88 -6.11 -6.52
C ILE A 108 -9.51 -6.23 -5.86
N VAL A 109 -9.38 -6.98 -4.75
CA VAL A 109 -8.09 -7.21 -4.09
C VAL A 109 -7.13 -8.01 -4.99
N ALA A 110 -7.63 -8.99 -5.73
CA ALA A 110 -6.82 -9.76 -6.69
C ALA A 110 -6.33 -8.87 -7.84
N ASP A 111 -7.20 -8.02 -8.39
CA ASP A 111 -6.85 -7.06 -9.44
C ASP A 111 -5.81 -6.05 -8.95
N MET A 112 -5.96 -5.53 -7.73
CA MET A 112 -4.99 -4.63 -7.11
C MET A 112 -3.60 -5.27 -6.98
N ASN A 113 -3.52 -6.55 -6.60
CA ASN A 113 -2.24 -7.27 -6.53
C ASN A 113 -1.64 -7.52 -7.92
N LYS A 114 -2.47 -7.89 -8.90
CA LYS A 114 -2.03 -8.06 -10.29
C LYS A 114 -1.45 -6.76 -10.85
N GLU A 115 -2.14 -5.63 -10.66
CA GLU A 115 -1.69 -4.33 -11.16
C GLU A 115 -0.45 -3.83 -10.43
N LYS A 116 -0.29 -4.14 -9.14
CA LYS A 116 0.96 -3.92 -8.42
C LYS A 116 2.12 -4.67 -9.11
N ASP A 117 1.92 -5.93 -9.48
CA ASP A 117 2.98 -6.73 -10.13
C ASP A 117 3.30 -6.23 -11.54
N GLU A 118 2.28 -5.84 -12.32
CA GLU A 118 2.45 -5.18 -13.62
C GLU A 118 3.22 -3.85 -13.49
N MET A 119 2.86 -3.04 -12.49
CA MET A 119 3.54 -1.77 -12.18
C MET A 119 4.99 -2.02 -11.77
N LEU A 120 5.27 -2.95 -10.87
CA LEU A 120 6.64 -3.28 -10.46
C LEU A 120 7.49 -3.76 -11.64
N SER A 121 6.91 -4.47 -12.59
CA SER A 121 7.60 -4.86 -13.82
C SER A 121 8.01 -3.64 -14.65
N ALA A 122 7.11 -2.67 -14.83
CA ALA A 122 7.43 -1.41 -15.52
C ALA A 122 8.44 -0.55 -14.74
N MET A 123 8.46 -0.63 -13.41
CA MET A 123 9.42 0.07 -12.56
C MET A 123 10.85 -0.41 -12.79
N LEU A 124 11.05 -1.71 -13.04
CA LEU A 124 12.39 -2.29 -13.25
C LEU A 124 13.07 -1.75 -14.51
N GLU A 125 12.31 -1.30 -15.50
CA GLU A 125 12.83 -0.69 -16.74
C GLU A 125 13.32 0.76 -16.53
N LEU A 126 12.92 1.41 -15.44
CA LEU A 126 13.36 2.76 -15.13
C LEU A 126 14.80 2.78 -14.61
N PRO A 127 15.59 3.84 -14.88
CA PRO A 127 16.93 3.98 -14.33
C PRO A 127 16.95 3.97 -12.80
N GLU A 128 18.02 3.45 -12.21
CA GLU A 128 18.24 3.59 -10.77
C GLU A 128 18.32 5.08 -10.38
N GLY A 129 17.70 5.44 -9.25
CA GLY A 129 17.59 6.83 -8.80
C GLY A 129 16.52 7.66 -9.51
N ASP A 130 15.73 7.06 -10.42
CA ASP A 130 14.53 7.72 -10.96
C ASP A 130 13.47 7.87 -9.86
N ASN A 131 13.02 9.11 -9.62
CA ASN A 131 12.03 9.44 -8.60
C ASN A 131 10.70 8.70 -8.77
N LEU A 132 10.35 8.29 -9.99
CA LEU A 132 9.15 7.51 -10.24
C LEU A 132 9.24 6.10 -9.62
N ARG A 133 10.46 5.54 -9.48
CA ARG A 133 10.67 4.26 -8.79
C ARG A 133 10.31 4.34 -7.31
N ASP A 134 10.62 5.45 -6.65
CA ASP A 134 10.28 5.65 -5.24
C ASP A 134 8.76 5.72 -5.05
N ILE A 135 8.07 6.43 -5.95
CA ILE A 135 6.60 6.52 -5.95
C ILE A 135 5.97 5.13 -6.17
N MET A 136 6.43 4.39 -7.17
CA MET A 136 5.92 3.04 -7.47
C MET A 136 6.21 2.06 -6.33
N THR A 137 7.37 2.18 -5.68
CA THR A 137 7.69 1.38 -4.49
C THR A 137 6.74 1.70 -3.33
N GLY A 138 6.48 2.98 -3.08
CA GLY A 138 5.51 3.41 -2.06
C GLY A 138 4.10 2.89 -2.33
N ALA A 139 3.64 2.95 -3.59
CA ALA A 139 2.35 2.40 -3.99
C ALA A 139 2.28 0.88 -3.77
N ALA A 140 3.33 0.14 -4.13
CA ALA A 140 3.39 -1.31 -3.93
C ALA A 140 3.31 -1.70 -2.44
N VAL A 141 4.03 -0.97 -1.57
CA VAL A 141 3.96 -1.18 -0.11
C VAL A 141 2.55 -0.93 0.41
N LEU A 142 1.88 0.12 -0.07
CA LEU A 142 0.51 0.42 0.34
C LEU A 142 -0.45 -0.72 -0.05
N VAL A 143 -0.37 -1.20 -1.29
CA VAL A 143 -1.17 -2.35 -1.76
C VAL A 143 -0.94 -3.58 -0.90
N LEU A 144 0.31 -3.88 -0.55
CA LEU A 144 0.65 -5.01 0.31
C LEU A 144 0.02 -4.86 1.71
N ASN A 145 0.09 -3.66 2.30
CA ASN A 145 -0.50 -3.38 3.59
C ASN A 145 -2.03 -3.55 3.58
N GLU A 146 -2.71 -3.01 2.57
CA GLU A 146 -4.16 -3.12 2.45
C GLU A 146 -4.61 -4.56 2.13
N THR A 147 -3.87 -5.27 1.29
CA THR A 147 -4.10 -6.69 1.01
C THR A 147 -3.96 -7.54 2.28
N ASN A 148 -2.90 -7.32 3.06
CA ASN A 148 -2.69 -8.03 4.32
C ASN A 148 -3.79 -7.74 5.34
N LYS A 149 -4.24 -6.48 5.42
CA LYS A 149 -5.35 -6.07 6.27
C LYS A 149 -6.66 -6.74 5.84
N TYR A 150 -6.93 -6.83 4.54
CA TYR A 150 -8.07 -7.56 4.00
C TYR A 150 -8.04 -9.04 4.43
N TYR A 151 -6.94 -9.75 4.17
CA TYR A 151 -6.85 -11.17 4.53
C TYR A 151 -6.97 -11.41 6.04
N ARG A 152 -6.36 -10.54 6.86
CA ARG A 152 -6.45 -10.64 8.31
C ARG A 152 -7.89 -10.49 8.83
N ASN A 153 -8.68 -9.61 8.22
CA ASN A 153 -10.02 -9.27 8.73
C ASN A 153 -11.16 -10.08 8.11
N TYR A 154 -10.95 -10.66 6.92
CA TYR A 154 -12.01 -11.29 6.13
C TYR A 154 -11.77 -12.75 5.77
N MET A 155 -10.56 -13.29 5.99
CA MET A 155 -10.26 -14.70 5.72
C MET A 155 -9.85 -15.51 6.96
N TYR A 156 -9.72 -14.87 8.12
CA TYR A 156 -9.49 -15.51 9.43
C TYR A 156 -10.58 -15.09 10.41
#